data_AF-A0A9D6II66-F1
#
_entry.id   AF-A0A9D6II66-F1
#
_cell.length_a   1.000
_cell.length_b   1.000
_cell.length_c   1.000
_cell.angle_alpha   90.00
_cell.angle_beta   90.00
_cell.angle_gamma   90.00
#
_symmetry.space_group_name_H-M   'P 1'
#
loop_
_entity.id
_entity.type
_entity.pdbx_description
1 polymer ?
#
loop_
_entity_poly.entity_id
_entity_poly.type
_entity_poly.pdbx_seq_one_letter_code
_entity_poly.pdbx_strand_id
1 'polypeptide(L)'
;MSIAIHQSEIGKSPTVQQFQWTCGCVGLAIGVGCALYAVETLLLGCERRFVENPTEVMMRAVGIAHFSIGWLFLFSSPRLRNRVALSRLFFFTVFGAAFCAVFAWGGADKNPLPLMAFYSFFFIHEALDEAYLFRTSGEAPAPSPAGERFLRALGFSVALTFMTLLATSQIAREQIFARSGIAHYLPMHWFIAAWAALVAVTLLAYHRTVVLARLCCGSLAEAGACYRPLLTVYAALIGILLVGSLFGSIGTNLVILIHALTWFVCMLRRLSDNPVQATGPWSWLRQTPAGFLTLHLAVTSIALLLFALRTHVWERTGIVCDLVSKTWFPYWAIMHISMSFWRTK
;
A
#
# COMPACT_ATOMS: atom_id res chain seq x y z
N MET A 1 29.52 23.59 -4.84
CA MET A 1 29.95 22.18 -4.83
C MET A 1 29.22 21.51 -6.00
N SER A 2 29.93 21.18 -7.09
CA SER A 2 29.30 20.57 -8.26
C SER A 2 28.99 19.10 -7.95
N ILE A 3 27.70 18.73 -7.92
CA ILE A 3 27.30 17.33 -7.80
C ILE A 3 27.50 16.73 -9.18
N ALA A 4 28.46 15.83 -9.33
CA ALA A 4 28.63 15.11 -10.59
C ALA A 4 27.38 14.24 -10.82
N ILE A 5 26.50 14.69 -11.71
CA ILE A 5 25.26 13.97 -12.03
C ILE A 5 25.65 12.76 -12.89
N HIS A 6 25.82 11.60 -12.25
CA HIS A 6 25.93 10.36 -12.99
C HIS A 6 24.53 10.02 -13.52
N GLN A 7 24.28 10.32 -14.79
CA GLN A 7 23.04 9.91 -15.47
C GLN A 7 23.05 8.39 -15.64
N SER A 8 22.63 7.66 -14.61
CA SER A 8 22.36 6.25 -14.75
C SER A 8 21.18 6.07 -15.71
N GLU A 9 21.29 5.10 -16.63
CA GLU A 9 20.17 4.70 -17.48
C GLU A 9 19.01 4.29 -16.57
N ILE A 10 17.81 4.84 -16.81
CA ILE A 10 16.65 4.63 -15.92
C ILE A 10 16.33 3.13 -15.73
N GLY A 11 16.62 2.30 -16.74
CA GLY A 11 16.42 0.85 -16.70
C GLY A 11 17.42 0.10 -15.81
N LYS A 12 18.52 0.74 -15.42
CA LYS A 12 19.52 0.19 -14.48
C LYS A 12 19.27 0.62 -13.02
N SER A 13 18.27 1.46 -12.77
CA SER A 13 17.92 1.93 -11.43
C SER A 13 17.38 0.77 -10.56
N PRO A 14 18.01 0.47 -9.41
CA PRO A 14 17.48 -0.45 -8.41
C PRO A 14 16.00 -0.25 -8.06
N THR A 15 15.55 1.00 -7.87
CA THR A 15 14.17 1.34 -7.50
C THR A 15 13.20 1.03 -8.64
N VAL A 16 13.54 1.42 -9.87
CA VAL A 16 12.69 1.14 -11.05
C VAL A 16 12.64 -0.36 -11.35
N GLN A 17 13.77 -1.06 -11.28
CA GLN A 17 13.81 -2.51 -11.46
C GLN A 17 12.98 -3.23 -10.41
N GLN A 18 13.10 -2.83 -9.13
CA GLN A 18 12.28 -3.39 -8.05
C GLN A 18 10.79 -3.20 -8.36
N PHE A 19 10.38 -2.00 -8.78
CA PHE A 19 9.00 -1.72 -9.16
C PHE A 19 8.53 -2.56 -10.36
N GLN A 20 9.38 -2.77 -11.38
CA GLN A 20 9.06 -3.65 -12.51
C GLN A 20 8.85 -5.11 -12.08
N TRP A 21 9.73 -5.63 -11.22
CA TRP A 21 9.58 -6.96 -10.62
C TRP A 21 8.29 -7.06 -9.80
N THR A 22 7.95 -6.01 -9.05
CA THR A 22 6.66 -5.91 -8.35
C THR A 22 5.50 -6.01 -9.32
N CYS A 23 5.48 -5.23 -10.41
CA CYS A 23 4.43 -5.28 -11.42
C CYS A 23 4.30 -6.69 -12.03
N GLY A 24 5.42 -7.37 -12.28
CA GLY A 24 5.42 -8.77 -12.72
C GLY A 24 4.75 -9.71 -11.70
N CYS A 25 5.08 -9.55 -10.41
CA CYS A 25 4.45 -10.31 -9.33
C CYS A 25 2.94 -10.00 -9.19
N VAL A 26 2.53 -8.75 -9.39
CA VAL A 26 1.11 -8.35 -9.39
C VAL A 26 0.37 -9.03 -10.53
N GLY A 27 0.96 -9.03 -11.73
CA GLY A 27 0.40 -9.73 -12.90
C GLY A 27 0.23 -11.24 -12.64
N LEU A 28 1.25 -11.89 -12.06
CA LEU A 28 1.19 -13.29 -11.67
C LEU A 28 0.09 -13.56 -10.62
N ALA A 29 0.01 -12.73 -9.57
CA ALA A 29 -1.01 -12.87 -8.55
C ALA A 29 -2.42 -12.76 -9.14
N ILE A 30 -2.68 -11.73 -9.95
CA ILE A 30 -3.98 -11.56 -10.63
C ILE A 30 -4.25 -12.72 -11.58
N GLY A 31 -3.25 -13.21 -12.30
CA GLY A 31 -3.35 -14.39 -13.15
C GLY A 31 -3.83 -15.63 -12.38
N VAL A 32 -3.29 -15.86 -11.18
CA VAL A 32 -3.77 -16.92 -10.27
C VAL A 32 -5.22 -16.69 -9.88
N GLY A 33 -5.59 -15.46 -9.50
CA GLY A 33 -6.98 -15.11 -9.18
C GLY A 33 -7.94 -15.36 -10.36
N CYS A 34 -7.54 -15.02 -11.59
CA CYS A 34 -8.31 -15.28 -12.80
C CYS A 34 -8.45 -16.78 -13.10
N ALA A 35 -7.39 -17.56 -12.88
CA ALA A 35 -7.43 -19.01 -13.04
C ALA A 35 -8.40 -19.65 -12.03
N LEU A 36 -8.36 -19.22 -10.76
CA LEU A 36 -9.30 -19.67 -9.73
C LEU A 36 -10.75 -19.31 -10.10
N TYR A 37 -10.98 -18.07 -10.56
CA TYR A 37 -12.28 -17.63 -11.05
C TYR A 37 -12.80 -18.50 -12.21
N ALA A 38 -11.93 -18.82 -13.16
CA ALA A 38 -12.27 -19.66 -14.31
C ALA A 38 -12.60 -21.10 -13.88
N VAL A 39 -11.87 -21.67 -12.92
CA VAL A 39 -12.18 -22.99 -12.35
C VAL A 39 -13.55 -22.99 -11.67
N GLU A 40 -13.84 -22.00 -10.81
CA GLU A 40 -15.15 -21.90 -10.13
C GLU A 40 -16.30 -21.75 -11.14
N THR A 41 -16.08 -20.98 -12.22
CA THR A 41 -17.13 -20.64 -13.19
C THR A 41 -17.33 -21.73 -14.25
N LEU A 42 -16.26 -22.28 -14.81
CA LEU A 42 -16.32 -23.17 -15.97
C LEU A 42 -16.32 -24.65 -15.60
N LEU A 43 -15.66 -25.03 -14.50
CA LEU A 43 -15.50 -26.44 -14.12
C LEU A 43 -16.43 -26.84 -12.98
N LEU A 44 -16.54 -26.01 -11.95
CA LEU A 44 -17.31 -26.35 -10.75
C LEU A 44 -18.77 -25.88 -10.82
N GLY A 45 -19.08 -24.88 -11.66
CA GLY A 45 -20.44 -24.34 -11.78
C GLY A 45 -20.99 -23.77 -10.46
N CYS A 46 -20.12 -23.23 -9.60
CA CYS A 46 -20.51 -22.78 -8.27
C CYS A 46 -21.47 -21.58 -8.34
N GLU A 47 -22.67 -21.70 -7.77
CA GLU A 47 -23.61 -20.58 -7.63
C GLU A 47 -23.03 -19.45 -6.75
N ARG A 48 -22.28 -19.83 -5.71
CA ARG A 48 -21.57 -18.91 -4.82
C ARG A 48 -20.09 -19.04 -5.07
N ARG A 49 -19.44 -17.95 -5.47
CA ARG A 49 -17.99 -17.94 -5.78
C ARG A 49 -17.23 -17.23 -4.68
N PHE A 50 -16.06 -17.75 -4.32
CA PHE A 50 -15.18 -17.02 -3.40
C PHE A 50 -14.34 -15.98 -4.16
N VAL A 51 -14.08 -16.22 -5.45
CA VAL A 51 -13.49 -15.23 -6.34
C VAL A 51 -14.59 -14.50 -7.09
N GLU A 52 -15.06 -13.37 -6.55
CA GLU A 52 -15.98 -12.47 -7.27
C GLU A 52 -15.21 -11.45 -8.12
N ASN A 53 -14.03 -11.04 -7.63
CA ASN A 53 -13.11 -10.14 -8.30
C ASN A 53 -11.67 -10.64 -8.07
N PRO A 54 -10.97 -11.13 -9.11
CA PRO A 54 -9.61 -11.65 -9.00
C PRO A 54 -8.64 -10.69 -8.32
N THR A 55 -8.64 -9.41 -8.73
CA THR A 55 -7.75 -8.39 -8.18
C THR A 55 -8.02 -8.16 -6.69
N GLU A 56 -9.29 -8.11 -6.28
CA GLU A 56 -9.66 -7.92 -4.88
C GLU A 56 -9.25 -9.13 -4.02
N VAL A 57 -9.55 -10.35 -4.47
CA VAL A 57 -9.24 -11.58 -3.72
C VAL A 57 -7.74 -11.72 -3.53
N MET A 58 -6.96 -11.46 -4.58
CA MET A 58 -5.50 -11.54 -4.51
C MET A 58 -4.89 -10.41 -3.69
N MET A 59 -5.40 -9.18 -3.81
CA MET A 59 -5.04 -8.06 -2.92
C MET A 59 -5.26 -8.45 -1.45
N ARG A 60 -6.41 -9.05 -1.12
CA ARG A 60 -6.74 -9.44 0.26
C ARG A 60 -5.87 -10.61 0.74
N ALA A 61 -5.67 -11.64 -0.07
CA ALA A 61 -4.85 -12.80 0.30
C ALA A 61 -3.38 -12.39 0.56
N VAL A 62 -2.79 -11.64 -0.38
CA VAL A 62 -1.41 -11.14 -0.25
C VAL A 62 -1.31 -10.11 0.87
N GLY A 63 -2.30 -9.22 1.02
CA GLY A 63 -2.35 -8.25 2.10
C GLY A 63 -2.39 -8.92 3.48
N ILE A 64 -3.27 -9.90 3.69
CA ILE A 64 -3.33 -10.68 4.95
C ILE A 64 -1.99 -11.37 5.22
N ALA A 65 -1.35 -11.96 4.21
CA ALA A 65 -0.04 -12.56 4.37
C ALA A 65 1.02 -11.52 4.79
N HIS A 66 1.07 -10.38 4.10
CA HIS A 66 1.95 -9.27 4.41
C HIS A 66 1.76 -8.75 5.85
N PHE A 67 0.51 -8.55 6.28
CA PHE A 67 0.20 -8.07 7.64
C PHE A 67 0.62 -9.08 8.70
N SER A 68 0.24 -10.35 8.51
CA SER A 68 0.52 -11.44 9.46
C SER A 68 2.01 -11.64 9.64
N ILE A 69 2.77 -11.69 8.55
CA ILE A 69 4.23 -11.85 8.59
C ILE A 69 4.89 -10.61 9.16
N GLY A 70 4.39 -9.42 8.81
CA GLY A 70 4.84 -8.15 9.39
C GLY A 70 4.71 -8.15 10.92
N TRP A 71 3.58 -8.61 11.46
CA TRP A 71 3.36 -8.73 12.91
C TRP A 71 4.25 -9.80 13.53
N LEU A 72 4.33 -10.99 12.94
CA LEU A 72 5.21 -12.07 13.42
C LEU A 72 6.67 -11.60 13.51
N PHE A 73 7.17 -10.89 12.50
CA PHE A 73 8.54 -10.36 12.48
C PHE A 73 8.73 -9.16 13.42
N LEU A 74 7.70 -8.36 13.60
CA LEU A 74 7.70 -7.26 14.56
C LEU A 74 7.82 -7.79 15.98
N PHE A 75 6.92 -8.67 16.42
CA PHE A 75 6.88 -9.20 17.79
C PHE A 75 8.04 -10.15 18.12
N SER A 76 8.65 -10.78 17.11
CA SER A 76 9.90 -11.54 17.27
C SER A 76 11.17 -10.71 17.08
N SER A 77 11.06 -9.38 16.95
CA SER A 77 12.22 -8.50 16.75
C SER A 77 12.93 -8.22 18.08
N PRO A 78 14.25 -8.45 18.19
CA PRO A 78 15.02 -8.05 19.36
C PRO A 78 14.94 -6.54 19.65
N ARG A 79 14.67 -5.72 18.63
CA ARG A 79 14.55 -4.26 18.76
C ARG A 79 13.38 -3.82 19.65
N LEU A 80 12.33 -4.65 19.78
CA LEU A 80 11.20 -4.35 20.65
C LEU A 80 11.49 -4.56 22.14
N ARG A 81 12.65 -5.12 22.51
CA ARG A 81 13.08 -5.21 23.92
C ARG A 81 13.35 -3.83 24.54
N ASN A 82 13.49 -2.79 23.71
CA ASN A 82 13.63 -1.41 24.18
C ASN A 82 12.27 -0.84 24.63
N ARG A 83 12.19 -0.35 25.88
CA ARG A 83 10.98 0.27 26.44
C ARG A 83 10.42 1.42 25.59
N VAL A 84 11.28 2.23 24.97
CA VAL A 84 10.87 3.32 24.09
C VAL A 84 10.25 2.80 22.79
N ALA A 85 10.79 1.72 22.24
CA ALA A 85 10.20 1.09 21.06
C ALA A 85 8.84 0.47 21.39
N LEU A 86 8.74 -0.17 22.56
CA LEU A 86 7.49 -0.77 23.03
C LEU A 86 6.41 0.29 23.32
N SER A 87 6.76 1.41 23.96
CA SER A 87 5.80 2.48 24.23
C SER A 87 5.28 3.13 22.95
N ARG A 88 6.16 3.35 21.96
CA ARG A 88 5.75 3.82 20.62
C ARG A 88 4.84 2.82 19.92
N LEU A 89 5.19 1.52 19.93
CA LEU A 89 4.35 0.49 19.34
C LEU A 89 2.98 0.43 20.03
N PHE A 90 2.94 0.51 21.36
CA PHE A 90 1.69 0.55 22.13
C PHE A 90 0.83 1.76 21.74
N PHE A 91 1.42 2.96 21.71
CA PHE A 91 0.72 4.19 21.28
C PHE A 91 0.09 4.02 19.89
N PHE A 92 0.85 3.53 18.91
CA PHE A 92 0.34 3.33 17.56
C PHE A 92 -0.66 2.18 17.43
N THR A 93 -0.58 1.17 18.31
CA THR A 93 -1.59 0.12 18.42
C THR A 93 -2.91 0.68 18.93
N VAL A 94 -2.87 1.49 20.00
CA VAL A 94 -4.06 2.17 20.55
C VAL A 94 -4.65 3.14 19.53
N PHE A 95 -3.80 3.90 18.82
CA PHE A 95 -4.24 4.78 17.74
C PHE A 95 -4.96 4.02 16.63
N GLY A 96 -4.37 2.91 16.16
CA GLY A 96 -4.99 2.06 15.14
C GLY A 96 -6.33 1.49 15.61
N ALA A 97 -6.42 1.02 16.85
CA ALA A 97 -7.66 0.51 17.42
C ALA A 97 -8.74 1.59 17.54
N ALA A 98 -8.37 2.81 17.96
CA ALA A 98 -9.27 3.96 18.00
C ALA A 98 -9.77 4.34 16.60
N PHE A 99 -8.89 4.33 15.59
CA PHE A 99 -9.29 4.56 14.21
C PHE A 99 -10.23 3.47 13.72
N CYS A 100 -9.94 2.19 13.98
CA CYS A 100 -10.87 1.09 13.70
C CYS A 100 -12.25 1.29 14.34
N ALA A 101 -12.31 1.77 15.60
CA ALA A 101 -13.58 2.05 16.27
C ALA A 101 -14.36 3.18 15.59
N VAL A 102 -13.70 4.30 15.25
CA VAL A 102 -14.32 5.41 14.52
C VAL A 102 -14.79 4.96 13.13
N PHE A 103 -13.98 4.14 12.45
CA PHE A 103 -14.30 3.58 11.14
C PHE A 103 -15.53 2.66 11.20
N ALA A 104 -15.63 1.82 12.23
CA ALA A 104 -16.81 0.99 12.49
C ALA A 104 -18.05 1.83 12.80
N TRP A 105 -17.93 2.82 13.70
CA TRP A 105 -19.04 3.73 14.06
C TRP A 105 -19.56 4.54 12.86
N GLY A 106 -18.67 4.89 11.92
CA GLY A 106 -19.04 5.54 10.67
C GLY A 106 -19.80 4.65 9.68
N GLY A 107 -19.97 3.35 9.99
CA GLY A 107 -20.68 2.39 9.15
C GLY A 107 -19.92 2.05 7.87
N ALA A 108 -18.60 1.83 7.95
CA ALA A 108 -17.71 1.71 6.79
C ALA A 108 -18.13 0.71 5.70
N ASP A 109 -18.90 -0.33 6.05
CA ASP A 109 -19.41 -1.30 5.08
C ASP A 109 -20.48 -0.72 4.14
N LYS A 110 -21.12 0.37 4.55
CA LYS A 110 -22.24 1.02 3.84
C LYS A 110 -21.92 2.48 3.47
N ASN A 111 -21.04 3.13 4.23
CA ASN A 111 -20.70 4.52 4.07
C ASN A 111 -19.37 4.65 3.29
N PRO A 112 -19.38 5.26 2.08
CA PRO A 112 -18.17 5.46 1.28
C PRO A 112 -17.17 6.43 1.92
N LEU A 113 -17.59 7.31 2.85
CA LEU A 113 -16.71 8.32 3.46
C LEU A 113 -15.64 7.69 4.36
N PRO A 114 -15.96 6.80 5.33
CA PRO A 114 -14.95 6.01 6.02
C PRO A 114 -13.99 5.32 5.06
N LEU A 115 -14.50 4.65 4.02
CA LEU A 115 -13.67 3.95 3.06
C LEU A 115 -12.68 4.88 2.32
N MET A 116 -13.12 6.09 1.96
CA MET A 116 -12.22 7.13 1.45
C MET A 116 -11.15 7.54 2.47
N ALA A 117 -11.50 7.65 3.75
CA ALA A 117 -10.54 7.94 4.82
C ALA A 117 -9.53 6.80 4.99
N PHE A 118 -9.95 5.54 4.88
CA PHE A 118 -9.07 4.37 4.87
C PHE A 118 -8.07 4.44 3.71
N TYR A 119 -8.54 4.64 2.46
CA TYR A 119 -7.63 4.75 1.31
C TYR A 119 -6.70 5.96 1.44
N SER A 120 -7.19 7.07 1.99
CA SER A 120 -6.36 8.25 2.25
C SER A 120 -5.23 7.94 3.25
N PHE A 121 -5.55 7.24 4.34
CA PHE A 121 -4.54 6.78 5.30
C PHE A 121 -3.53 5.83 4.67
N PHE A 122 -4.01 4.90 3.84
CA PHE A 122 -3.15 4.00 3.06
C PHE A 122 -2.23 4.78 2.09
N PHE A 123 -2.73 5.78 1.38
CA PHE A 123 -1.92 6.56 0.42
C PHE A 123 -0.82 7.40 1.08
N ILE A 124 -1.06 7.90 2.30
CA ILE A 124 0.00 8.55 3.09
C ILE A 124 1.11 7.53 3.39
N HIS A 125 0.72 6.35 3.86
CA HIS A 125 1.66 5.27 4.17
C HIS A 125 2.44 4.84 2.93
N GLU A 126 1.77 4.58 1.81
CA GLU A 126 2.38 4.17 0.54
C GLU A 126 3.40 5.19 0.04
N ALA A 127 3.03 6.47 -0.03
CA ALA A 127 3.95 7.50 -0.52
C ALA A 127 5.17 7.66 0.41
N LEU A 128 5.00 7.51 1.72
CA LEU A 128 6.12 7.55 2.65
C LEU A 128 7.02 6.31 2.55
N ASP A 129 6.45 5.13 2.30
CA ASP A 129 7.19 3.88 2.18
C ASP A 129 8.00 3.85 0.88
N GLU A 130 7.45 4.29 -0.26
CA GLU A 130 8.22 4.41 -1.50
C GLU A 130 9.41 5.38 -1.37
N ALA A 131 9.23 6.51 -0.68
CA ALA A 131 10.33 7.42 -0.35
C ALA A 131 11.37 6.79 0.60
N TYR A 132 10.96 5.86 1.46
CA TYR A 132 11.87 5.11 2.32
C TYR A 132 12.62 4.05 1.51
N LEU A 133 11.93 3.29 0.66
CA LEU A 133 12.50 2.26 -0.20
C LEU A 133 13.54 2.85 -1.15
N PHE A 134 13.24 3.97 -1.81
CA PHE A 134 14.19 4.74 -2.62
C PHE A 134 15.45 5.16 -1.87
N ARG A 135 15.34 5.52 -0.58
CA ARG A 135 16.52 5.81 0.24
C ARG A 135 17.34 4.56 0.50
N THR A 136 16.68 3.45 0.78
CA THR A 136 17.36 2.21 1.12
C THR A 136 17.93 1.46 -0.08
N SER A 137 17.51 1.77 -1.30
CA SER A 137 18.12 1.26 -2.53
C SER A 137 19.48 1.89 -2.83
N GLY A 138 19.87 2.92 -2.07
CA GLY A 138 21.14 3.63 -2.24
C GLY A 138 21.13 4.67 -3.35
N GLU A 139 19.97 4.95 -3.96
CA GLU A 139 19.85 5.90 -5.07
C GLU A 139 19.52 7.32 -4.61
N ALA A 140 19.10 7.50 -3.35
CA ALA A 140 18.88 8.83 -2.81
C ALA A 140 20.21 9.61 -2.70
N PRO A 141 20.20 10.93 -2.98
CA PRO A 141 21.35 11.79 -2.70
C PRO A 141 21.82 11.67 -1.24
N ALA A 142 23.07 12.05 -1.00
CA ALA A 142 23.67 11.99 0.33
C ALA A 142 22.75 12.64 1.40
N PRO A 143 22.61 12.02 2.59
CA PRO A 143 21.70 12.52 3.61
C PRO A 143 21.98 13.98 3.95
N SER A 144 20.97 14.83 3.82
CA SER A 144 21.03 16.23 4.21
C SER A 144 19.70 16.69 4.78
N PRO A 145 19.67 17.64 5.73
CA PRO A 145 18.41 18.17 6.27
C PRO A 145 17.50 18.81 5.21
N ALA A 146 18.08 19.35 4.12
CA ALA A 146 17.31 19.87 2.99
C ALA A 146 16.67 18.74 2.18
N GLY A 147 17.44 17.69 1.86
CA GLY A 147 16.95 16.52 1.13
C GLY A 147 15.87 15.75 1.88
N GLU A 148 16.00 15.61 3.20
CA GLU A 148 14.96 14.96 4.01
C GLU A 148 13.65 15.77 4.02
N ARG A 149 13.73 17.09 4.16
CA ARG A 149 12.56 17.97 4.09
C ARG A 149 11.91 17.89 2.71
N PHE A 150 12.70 17.89 1.64
CA PHE A 150 12.21 17.71 0.29
C PHE A 150 11.51 16.37 0.09
N LEU A 151 12.13 15.24 0.46
CA LEU A 151 11.54 13.91 0.32
C LEU A 151 10.24 13.75 1.10
N ARG A 152 10.16 14.28 2.33
CA ARG A 152 8.92 14.28 3.13
C ARG A 152 7.83 15.13 2.45
N ALA A 153 8.18 16.31 1.95
CA ALA A 153 7.24 17.18 1.23
C ALA A 153 6.75 16.53 -0.07
N LEU A 154 7.65 15.90 -0.83
CA LEU A 154 7.32 15.15 -2.03
C LEU A 154 6.35 14.01 -1.72
N GLY A 155 6.67 13.12 -0.78
CA GLY A 155 5.78 12.04 -0.37
C GLY A 155 4.40 12.54 0.08
N PHE A 156 4.37 13.63 0.86
CA PHE A 156 3.10 14.24 1.29
C PHE A 156 2.29 14.82 0.11
N SER A 157 2.93 15.51 -0.84
CA SER A 157 2.25 16.04 -2.03
C SER A 157 1.69 14.94 -2.92
N VAL A 158 2.40 13.81 -3.04
CA VAL A 158 1.94 12.64 -3.80
C VAL A 158 0.76 11.96 -3.09
N ALA A 159 0.82 11.79 -1.77
CA ALA A 159 -0.31 11.27 -0.99
C ALA A 159 -1.57 12.13 -1.17
N LEU A 160 -1.45 13.46 -1.08
CA LEU A 160 -2.54 14.40 -1.33
C LEU A 160 -3.06 14.32 -2.77
N THR A 161 -2.17 14.06 -3.74
CA THR A 161 -2.57 13.82 -5.13
C THR A 161 -3.42 12.57 -5.24
N PHE A 162 -3.01 11.45 -4.64
CA PHE A 162 -3.82 10.24 -4.62
C PHE A 162 -5.19 10.46 -3.99
N MET A 163 -5.26 11.17 -2.86
CA MET A 163 -6.53 11.53 -2.23
C MET A 163 -7.41 12.39 -3.14
N THR A 164 -6.82 13.39 -3.79
CA THR A 164 -7.53 14.28 -4.72
C THR A 164 -8.08 13.48 -5.89
N LEU A 165 -7.27 12.62 -6.49
CA LEU A 165 -7.68 11.76 -7.60
C LEU A 165 -8.79 10.78 -7.19
N LEU A 166 -8.67 10.18 -5.99
CA LEU A 166 -9.73 9.33 -5.44
C LEU A 166 -11.03 10.12 -5.29
N ALA A 167 -10.99 11.31 -4.67
CA ALA A 167 -12.18 12.15 -4.50
C ALA A 167 -12.78 12.57 -5.86
N THR A 168 -11.95 13.00 -6.82
CA THR A 168 -12.38 13.31 -8.19
C THR A 168 -13.07 12.10 -8.83
N SER A 169 -12.50 10.91 -8.70
CA SER A 169 -13.09 9.68 -9.26
C SER A 169 -14.46 9.36 -8.65
N GLN A 170 -14.65 9.62 -7.35
CA GLN A 170 -15.94 9.40 -6.67
C GLN A 170 -16.97 10.44 -7.11
N ILE A 171 -16.59 11.71 -7.22
CA ILE A 171 -17.46 12.77 -7.76
C ILE A 171 -17.88 12.40 -9.19
N ALA A 172 -16.94 12.06 -10.05
CA ALA A 172 -17.22 11.67 -11.43
C ALA A 172 -18.16 10.46 -11.49
N ARG A 173 -17.95 9.45 -10.64
CA ARG A 173 -18.83 8.28 -10.57
C ARG A 173 -20.23 8.59 -10.09
N GLU A 174 -20.39 9.51 -9.14
CA GLU A 174 -21.70 9.94 -8.69
C GLU A 174 -22.43 10.75 -9.78
N GLN A 175 -21.75 11.70 -10.40
CA GLN A 175 -22.35 12.59 -11.41
C GLN A 175 -22.67 11.87 -12.71
N ILE A 176 -21.78 10.99 -13.17
CA ILE A 176 -21.93 10.31 -14.47
C ILE A 176 -22.77 9.05 -14.34
N PHE A 177 -22.62 8.29 -13.25
CA PHE A 177 -23.22 6.97 -13.13
C PHE A 177 -24.24 6.82 -11.99
N ALA A 178 -24.42 7.82 -11.11
CA ALA A 178 -25.28 7.75 -9.92
C ALA A 178 -25.03 6.50 -9.05
N ARG A 179 -23.76 6.11 -8.90
CA ARG A 179 -23.34 4.79 -8.35
C ARG A 179 -22.45 4.84 -7.11
N SER A 180 -22.11 6.00 -6.57
CA SER A 180 -21.21 6.07 -5.39
C SER A 180 -21.98 6.00 -4.06
N GLY A 181 -23.23 6.48 -4.03
CA GLY A 181 -24.05 6.56 -2.82
C GLY A 181 -23.60 7.63 -1.82
N ILE A 182 -22.58 8.44 -2.16
CA ILE A 182 -22.06 9.52 -1.30
C ILE A 182 -23.15 10.55 -1.00
N ALA A 183 -24.00 10.86 -1.97
CA ALA A 183 -25.06 11.86 -1.82
C ALA A 183 -26.07 11.52 -0.70
N HIS A 184 -26.16 10.25 -0.29
CA HIS A 184 -26.99 9.84 0.85
C HIS A 184 -26.43 10.30 2.21
N TYR A 185 -25.10 10.42 2.32
CA TYR A 185 -24.43 10.70 3.58
C TYR A 185 -23.95 12.15 3.69
N LEU A 186 -23.67 12.80 2.56
CA LEU A 186 -23.19 14.18 2.53
C LEU A 186 -23.79 14.93 1.32
N PRO A 187 -24.36 16.13 1.50
CA PRO A 187 -24.86 16.89 0.37
C PRO A 187 -23.73 17.21 -0.62
N MET A 188 -23.99 17.07 -1.92
CA MET A 188 -22.98 17.14 -2.97
C MET A 188 -22.16 18.44 -2.94
N HIS A 189 -22.77 19.59 -2.60
CA HIS A 189 -22.05 20.86 -2.52
C HIS A 189 -21.01 20.89 -1.39
N TRP A 190 -21.26 20.24 -0.25
CA TRP A 190 -20.26 20.08 0.81
C TRP A 190 -19.11 19.19 0.35
N PHE A 191 -19.41 18.13 -0.39
CA PHE A 191 -18.40 17.23 -0.94
C PHE A 191 -17.51 17.93 -1.98
N ILE A 192 -18.11 18.70 -2.90
CA ILE A 192 -17.39 19.52 -3.87
C ILE A 192 -16.55 20.60 -3.17
N ALA A 193 -17.08 21.25 -2.13
CA ALA A 193 -16.32 22.22 -1.36
C ALA A 193 -15.11 21.59 -0.65
N ALA A 194 -15.29 20.41 -0.04
CA ALA A 194 -14.21 19.65 0.57
C ALA A 194 -13.16 19.21 -0.45
N TRP A 195 -13.59 18.77 -1.64
CA TRP A 195 -12.70 18.45 -2.75
C TRP A 195 -11.92 19.67 -3.24
N ALA A 196 -12.58 20.83 -3.41
CA ALA A 196 -11.91 22.07 -3.82
C ALA A 196 -10.86 22.51 -2.79
N ALA A 197 -11.17 22.39 -1.50
CA ALA A 197 -10.20 22.63 -0.43
C ALA A 197 -9.02 21.64 -0.50
N LEU A 198 -9.28 20.36 -0.75
CA LEU A 198 -8.24 19.34 -0.92
C LEU A 198 -7.34 19.63 -2.13
N VAL A 199 -7.92 20.08 -3.26
CA VAL A 199 -7.16 20.54 -4.44
C VAL A 199 -6.26 21.72 -4.07
N ALA A 200 -6.78 22.73 -3.36
CA ALA A 200 -5.99 23.88 -2.94
C ALA A 200 -4.82 23.47 -2.02
N VAL A 201 -5.07 22.60 -1.04
CA VAL A 201 -4.01 22.05 -0.15
C VAL A 201 -2.97 21.25 -0.95
N THR A 202 -3.41 20.47 -1.94
CA THR A 202 -2.52 19.72 -2.83
C THR A 202 -1.61 20.66 -3.63
N LEU A 203 -2.17 21.73 -4.21
CA LEU A 203 -1.41 22.73 -4.95
C LEU A 203 -0.39 23.46 -4.07
N LEU A 204 -0.77 23.81 -2.83
CA LEU A 204 0.14 24.40 -1.85
C LEU A 204 1.28 23.44 -1.46
N ALA A 205 0.97 22.14 -1.29
CA ALA A 205 1.98 21.12 -1.01
C ALA A 205 2.95 20.93 -2.19
N TYR A 206 2.46 20.96 -3.43
CA TYR A 206 3.31 20.95 -4.63
C TYR A 206 4.19 22.19 -4.72
N HIS A 207 3.63 23.37 -4.48
CA HIS A 207 4.40 24.61 -4.47
C HIS A 207 5.54 24.55 -3.45
N ARG A 208 5.25 24.10 -2.23
CA ARG A 208 6.26 23.87 -1.19
C ARG A 208 7.33 22.85 -1.62
N THR A 209 6.91 21.77 -2.28
CA THR A 209 7.83 20.75 -2.81
C THR A 209 8.76 21.32 -3.87
N VAL A 210 8.25 22.17 -4.77
CA VAL A 210 9.04 22.90 -5.78
C VAL A 210 10.05 23.85 -5.15
N VAL A 211 9.65 24.59 -4.12
CA VAL A 211 10.56 25.48 -3.38
C VAL A 211 11.67 24.67 -2.71
N LEU A 212 11.32 23.59 -2.02
CA LEU A 212 12.28 22.71 -1.35
C LEU A 212 13.21 21.98 -2.34
N ALA A 213 12.71 21.61 -3.53
CA ALA A 213 13.51 21.03 -4.59
C ALA A 213 14.62 21.99 -5.03
N ARG A 214 14.28 23.26 -5.29
CA ARG A 214 15.26 24.30 -5.65
C ARG A 214 16.26 24.57 -4.52
N LEU A 215 15.80 24.62 -3.28
CA LEU A 215 16.68 24.81 -2.12
C LEU A 215 17.63 23.62 -1.89
N CYS A 216 17.17 22.40 -2.16
CA CYS A 216 17.97 21.19 -1.96
C CYS A 216 18.94 20.92 -3.11
N CYS A 217 18.53 21.18 -4.35
CA CYS A 217 19.24 20.74 -5.56
C CYS A 217 19.65 21.90 -6.47
N GLY A 218 19.50 23.16 -6.06
CA GLY A 218 19.82 24.34 -6.89
C GLY A 218 18.79 24.63 -7.97
N SER A 219 18.30 23.61 -8.68
CA SER A 219 17.33 23.74 -9.77
C SER A 219 16.30 22.60 -9.78
N LEU A 220 15.18 22.82 -10.48
CA LEU A 220 14.17 21.78 -10.69
C LEU A 220 14.64 20.67 -11.64
N ALA A 221 15.48 21.02 -12.62
CA ALA A 221 16.07 20.05 -13.53
C ALA A 221 17.01 19.09 -12.78
N GLU A 222 17.84 19.62 -11.88
CA GLU A 222 18.71 18.81 -11.01
C GLU A 222 17.90 17.94 -10.04
N ALA A 223 16.85 18.49 -9.41
CA ALA A 223 15.96 17.69 -8.57
C ALA A 223 15.27 16.57 -9.38
N GLY A 224 14.78 16.89 -10.58
CA GLY A 224 14.18 15.92 -11.49
C GLY A 224 15.16 14.81 -11.89
N ALA A 225 16.41 15.14 -12.14
CA ALA A 225 17.47 14.17 -12.47
C ALA A 225 17.83 13.29 -11.25
N CYS A 226 18.08 13.90 -10.09
CA CYS A 226 18.49 13.22 -8.87
C CYS A 226 17.42 12.28 -8.30
N TYR A 227 16.14 12.64 -8.43
CA TYR A 227 15.01 11.86 -7.90
C TYR A 227 14.21 11.16 -8.99
N ARG A 228 14.75 11.08 -10.22
CA ARG A 228 14.09 10.48 -11.39
C ARG A 228 13.52 9.08 -11.11
N PRO A 229 14.22 8.15 -10.43
CA PRO A 229 13.66 6.83 -10.14
C PRO A 229 12.37 6.88 -9.31
N LEU A 230 12.38 7.62 -8.20
CA LEU A 230 11.22 7.76 -7.32
C LEU A 230 10.06 8.47 -8.03
N LEU A 231 10.34 9.54 -8.78
CA LEU A 231 9.32 10.23 -9.57
C LEU A 231 8.69 9.31 -10.62
N THR A 232 9.46 8.39 -11.20
CA THR A 232 8.95 7.39 -12.16
C THR A 232 7.98 6.42 -11.47
N VAL A 233 8.33 5.92 -10.28
CA VAL A 233 7.43 5.06 -9.48
C VAL A 233 6.14 5.78 -9.12
N TYR A 234 6.22 7.03 -8.63
CA TYR A 234 5.02 7.81 -8.32
C TYR A 234 4.16 8.08 -9.55
N ALA A 235 4.76 8.42 -10.69
CA ALA A 235 4.01 8.62 -11.93
C ALA A 235 3.30 7.33 -12.35
N ALA A 236 3.95 6.17 -12.23
CA ALA A 236 3.35 4.88 -12.53
C ALA A 236 2.18 4.55 -11.59
N LEU A 237 2.35 4.75 -10.27
CA LEU A 237 1.28 4.56 -9.27
C LEU A 237 0.08 5.48 -9.54
N ILE A 238 0.31 6.75 -9.89
CA ILE A 238 -0.73 7.69 -10.29
C ILE A 238 -1.45 7.19 -11.55
N GLY A 239 -0.71 6.74 -12.56
CA GLY A 239 -1.27 6.15 -13.77
C GLY A 239 -2.15 4.92 -13.49
N ILE A 240 -1.68 4.01 -12.64
CA ILE A 240 -2.43 2.82 -12.21
C ILE A 240 -3.71 3.21 -11.47
N LEU A 241 -3.65 4.18 -10.56
CA LEU A 241 -4.82 4.66 -9.84
C LEU A 241 -5.83 5.29 -10.81
N LEU A 242 -5.39 6.16 -11.71
CA LEU A 242 -6.23 6.82 -12.71
C LEU A 242 -6.93 5.80 -13.61
N VAL A 243 -6.15 4.96 -14.30
CA VAL A 243 -6.68 3.97 -15.24
C VAL A 243 -7.56 2.95 -14.51
N GLY A 244 -7.11 2.44 -13.36
CA GLY A 244 -7.85 1.45 -12.59
C GLY A 244 -9.13 2.01 -11.95
N SER A 245 -9.20 3.32 -11.67
CA SER A 245 -10.42 3.96 -11.15
C SER A 245 -11.56 4.01 -12.17
N LEU A 246 -11.23 3.98 -13.48
CA LEU A 246 -12.22 3.86 -14.56
C LEU A 246 -12.99 2.53 -14.48
N PHE A 247 -12.40 1.52 -13.83
CA PHE A 247 -12.98 0.19 -13.67
C PHE A 247 -13.40 -0.08 -12.22
N GLY A 248 -13.79 0.96 -11.47
CA GLY A 248 -14.29 0.83 -10.10
C GLY A 248 -13.18 0.83 -9.05
N SER A 249 -13.14 -0.19 -8.18
CA SER A 249 -12.14 -0.31 -7.11
C SER A 249 -10.84 -0.99 -7.57
N ILE A 250 -10.69 -1.29 -8.86
CA ILE A 250 -9.50 -1.97 -9.38
C ILE A 250 -8.25 -1.13 -9.12
N GLY A 251 -8.29 0.18 -9.36
CA GLY A 251 -7.14 1.06 -9.15
C GLY A 251 -6.61 1.02 -7.71
N THR A 252 -7.50 1.17 -6.72
CA THR A 252 -7.11 1.12 -5.31
C THR A 252 -6.62 -0.28 -4.89
N ASN A 253 -7.26 -1.35 -5.38
CA ASN A 253 -6.83 -2.72 -5.11
C ASN A 253 -5.44 -3.00 -5.69
N LEU A 254 -5.15 -2.49 -6.89
CA LEU A 254 -3.84 -2.62 -7.53
C LEU A 254 -2.75 -1.89 -6.73
N VAL A 255 -2.99 -0.66 -6.30
CA VAL A 255 -2.00 0.08 -5.50
C VAL A 255 -1.72 -0.63 -4.17
N ILE A 256 -2.75 -1.17 -3.50
CA ILE A 256 -2.56 -1.96 -2.25
C ILE A 256 -1.76 -3.24 -2.53
N LEU A 257 -2.06 -3.94 -3.62
CA LEU A 257 -1.34 -5.15 -3.99
C LEU A 257 0.11 -4.85 -4.39
N ILE A 258 0.36 -3.74 -5.10
CA ILE A 258 1.70 -3.25 -5.44
C ILE A 258 2.48 -2.97 -4.16
N HIS A 259 1.92 -2.22 -3.21
CA HIS A 259 2.57 -1.93 -1.93
C HIS A 259 3.11 -3.20 -1.24
N ALA A 260 2.22 -4.17 -1.02
CA ALA A 260 2.58 -5.42 -0.34
C ALA A 260 3.67 -6.20 -1.08
N LEU A 261 3.59 -6.23 -2.42
CA LEU A 261 4.55 -6.92 -3.26
C LEU A 261 5.87 -6.14 -3.45
N THR A 262 5.87 -4.81 -3.42
CA THR A 262 7.08 -3.98 -3.42
C THR A 262 7.90 -4.28 -2.19
N TRP A 263 7.26 -4.33 -1.02
CA TRP A 263 7.95 -4.72 0.21
C TRP A 263 8.54 -6.12 0.11
N PHE A 264 7.75 -7.08 -0.39
CA PHE A 264 8.18 -8.47 -0.58
C PHE A 264 9.40 -8.58 -1.50
N VAL A 265 9.37 -7.95 -2.68
CA VAL A 265 10.47 -7.96 -3.65
C VAL A 265 11.71 -7.27 -3.06
N CYS A 266 11.53 -6.12 -2.38
CA CYS A 266 12.63 -5.43 -1.71
C CYS A 266 13.33 -6.32 -0.68
N MET A 267 12.54 -7.00 0.15
CA MET A 267 13.06 -7.86 1.20
C MET A 267 13.75 -9.09 0.62
N LEU A 268 13.18 -9.75 -0.40
CA LEU A 268 13.83 -10.86 -1.09
C LEU A 268 15.19 -10.46 -1.66
N ARG A 269 15.27 -9.30 -2.32
CA ARG A 269 16.53 -8.77 -2.82
C ARG A 269 17.53 -8.55 -1.69
N ARG A 270 17.14 -7.88 -0.61
CA ARG A 270 18.02 -7.63 0.54
C ARG A 270 18.56 -8.90 1.17
N LEU A 271 17.71 -9.93 1.30
CA LEU A 271 18.10 -11.24 1.82
C LEU A 271 19.05 -11.98 0.86
N SER A 272 18.93 -11.74 -0.45
CA SER A 272 19.82 -12.31 -1.47
C SER A 272 21.17 -11.60 -1.49
N ASP A 273 21.17 -10.27 -1.34
CA ASP A 273 22.37 -9.44 -1.34
C ASP A 273 23.18 -9.59 -0.03
N ASN A 274 22.54 -10.03 1.06
CA ASN A 274 23.17 -10.22 2.38
C ASN A 274 22.88 -11.61 2.93
N PRO A 275 23.47 -12.67 2.35
CA PRO A 275 23.21 -14.03 2.80
C PRO A 275 23.71 -14.23 4.23
N VAL A 276 22.82 -14.71 5.11
CA VAL A 276 23.14 -15.07 6.49
C VAL A 276 22.95 -16.58 6.65
N GLN A 277 23.88 -17.24 7.34
CA GLN A 277 23.74 -18.65 7.67
C GLN A 277 22.63 -18.83 8.71
N ALA A 278 21.54 -19.49 8.32
CA ALA A 278 20.44 -19.79 9.23
C ALA A 278 20.88 -20.81 10.30
N THR A 279 20.55 -20.52 11.56
CA THR A 279 20.89 -21.37 12.73
C THR A 279 19.74 -22.27 13.19
N GLY A 280 18.57 -22.18 12.54
CA GLY A 280 17.38 -22.97 12.84
C GLY A 280 16.15 -22.57 12.00
N PRO A 281 15.01 -23.28 12.13
CA PRO A 281 13.86 -23.11 11.22
C PRO A 281 13.30 -21.69 11.18
N TRP A 282 13.18 -21.04 12.34
CA TRP A 282 12.69 -19.65 12.40
C TRP A 282 13.65 -18.65 11.75
N SER A 283 14.96 -18.82 11.99
CA SER A 283 15.97 -17.97 11.34
C SER A 283 15.98 -18.21 9.83
N TRP A 284 15.77 -19.44 9.37
CA TRP A 284 15.67 -19.77 7.95
C TRP A 284 14.50 -19.05 7.27
N LEU A 285 13.30 -19.09 7.87
CA LEU A 285 12.11 -18.39 7.38
C LEU A 285 12.30 -16.87 7.30
N ARG A 286 13.14 -16.29 8.16
CA ARG A 286 13.30 -14.83 8.28
C ARG A 286 14.51 -14.28 7.53
N GLN A 287 15.59 -15.03 7.43
CA GLN A 287 16.91 -14.54 7.03
C GLN A 287 17.39 -15.12 5.70
N THR A 288 16.67 -16.06 5.11
CA THR A 288 17.00 -16.60 3.78
C THR A 288 15.92 -16.22 2.76
N PRO A 289 16.28 -15.97 1.48
CA PRO A 289 15.29 -15.69 0.44
C PRO A 289 14.27 -16.82 0.28
N ALA A 290 14.74 -18.08 0.28
CA ALA A 290 13.88 -19.25 0.13
C ALA A 290 12.88 -19.38 1.29
N GLY A 291 13.35 -19.30 2.54
CA GLY A 291 12.47 -19.38 3.70
C GLY A 291 11.46 -18.25 3.78
N PHE A 292 11.87 -17.03 3.42
CA PHE A 292 10.98 -15.87 3.36
C PHE A 292 9.90 -16.03 2.27
N LEU A 293 10.29 -16.50 1.07
CA LEU A 293 9.35 -16.83 -0.02
C LEU A 293 8.36 -17.92 0.41
N THR A 294 8.86 -19.02 0.97
CA THR A 294 8.02 -20.14 1.45
C THR A 294 7.01 -19.67 2.48
N LEU A 295 7.41 -18.83 3.44
CA LEU A 295 6.50 -18.27 4.43
C LEU A 295 5.37 -17.46 3.79
N HIS A 296 5.68 -16.56 2.85
CA HIS A 296 4.67 -15.74 2.18
C HIS A 296 3.71 -16.56 1.33
N LEU A 297 4.21 -17.52 0.56
CA LEU A 297 3.39 -18.41 -0.25
C LEU A 297 2.48 -19.28 0.63
N ALA A 298 3.00 -19.80 1.74
CA ALA A 298 2.23 -20.61 2.68
C ALA A 298 1.09 -19.79 3.32
N VAL A 299 1.39 -18.60 3.86
CA VAL A 299 0.35 -17.77 4.49
C VAL A 299 -0.68 -17.27 3.46
N THR A 300 -0.25 -16.93 2.24
CA THR A 300 -1.16 -16.56 1.14
C THR A 300 -2.08 -17.73 0.77
N SER A 301 -1.53 -18.94 0.68
CA SER A 301 -2.31 -20.16 0.39
C SER A 301 -3.31 -20.47 1.49
N ILE A 302 -2.92 -20.31 2.76
CA ILE A 302 -3.83 -20.44 3.91
C ILE A 302 -4.96 -19.40 3.81
N ALA A 303 -4.66 -18.13 3.49
CA ALA A 303 -5.68 -17.10 3.33
C ALA A 303 -6.67 -17.46 2.20
N LEU A 304 -6.20 -17.92 1.04
CA LEU A 304 -7.06 -18.38 -0.06
C LEU A 304 -7.91 -19.59 0.34
N LEU A 305 -7.33 -20.56 1.06
CA LEU A 305 -8.09 -21.71 1.59
C LEU A 305 -9.19 -21.25 2.55
N LEU A 306 -8.90 -20.31 3.45
CA LEU A 306 -9.89 -19.76 4.37
C LEU A 306 -11.01 -19.01 3.62
N PHE A 307 -10.71 -18.31 2.52
CA PHE A 307 -11.72 -17.69 1.68
C PHE A 307 -12.63 -18.72 1.00
N ALA A 308 -12.04 -19.83 0.51
CA ALA A 308 -12.78 -20.93 -0.10
C ALA A 308 -13.67 -21.63 0.94
N LEU A 309 -13.13 -21.99 2.11
CA LEU A 309 -13.90 -22.61 3.20
C LEU A 309 -15.04 -21.71 3.69
N ARG A 310 -14.78 -20.40 3.84
CA ARG A 310 -15.81 -19.42 4.18
C ARG A 310 -16.98 -19.43 3.20
N THR A 311 -16.71 -19.63 1.92
CA THR A 311 -17.74 -19.55 0.88
C THR A 311 -18.47 -20.87 0.69
N HIS A 312 -17.73 -21.98 0.69
CA HIS A 312 -18.22 -23.30 0.29
C HIS A 312 -18.61 -24.20 1.45
N VAL A 313 -18.13 -23.93 2.67
CA VAL A 313 -18.34 -24.82 3.83
C VAL A 313 -19.04 -24.10 4.98
N TRP A 314 -18.60 -22.90 5.36
CA TRP A 314 -19.10 -22.21 6.56
C TRP A 314 -20.30 -21.30 6.32
N GLU A 315 -20.84 -21.30 5.10
CA GLU A 315 -21.99 -20.48 4.70
C GLU A 315 -21.84 -18.99 5.06
N ARG A 316 -20.60 -18.50 5.14
CA ARG A 316 -20.24 -17.12 5.53
C ARG A 316 -20.66 -16.74 6.97
N THR A 317 -20.77 -17.71 7.89
CA THR A 317 -21.14 -17.48 9.29
C THR A 317 -19.98 -17.70 10.26
N GLY A 318 -19.98 -16.98 11.39
CA GLY A 318 -19.02 -17.17 12.49
C GLY A 318 -17.76 -16.28 12.43
N ILE A 319 -17.05 -16.22 13.56
CA ILE A 319 -15.95 -15.26 13.79
C ILE A 319 -14.81 -15.43 12.77
N VAL A 320 -14.44 -16.67 12.43
CA VAL A 320 -13.37 -16.92 11.46
C VAL A 320 -13.76 -16.40 10.06
N CYS A 321 -15.03 -16.56 9.67
CA CYS A 321 -15.56 -16.02 8.42
C CYS A 321 -15.54 -14.50 8.38
N ASP A 322 -15.78 -13.86 9.53
CA ASP A 322 -15.74 -12.41 9.66
C ASP A 322 -14.30 -11.91 9.51
N LEU A 323 -13.34 -12.49 10.22
CA LEU A 323 -11.92 -12.08 10.17
C LEU A 323 -11.33 -12.11 8.76
N VAL A 324 -11.77 -13.06 7.92
CA VAL A 324 -11.32 -13.22 6.52
C VAL A 324 -12.35 -12.69 5.52
N SER A 325 -13.25 -11.80 5.94
CA SER A 325 -14.22 -11.16 5.04
C SER A 325 -13.62 -9.94 4.33
N LYS A 326 -14.33 -9.46 3.30
CA LYS A 326 -14.02 -8.20 2.62
C LYS A 326 -14.16 -7.01 3.56
N THR A 327 -15.18 -7.03 4.43
CA THR A 327 -15.49 -5.94 5.36
C THR A 327 -14.42 -5.76 6.42
N TRP A 328 -13.77 -6.85 6.85
CA TRP A 328 -12.71 -6.78 7.87
C TRP A 328 -11.33 -6.41 7.33
N PHE A 329 -11.09 -6.49 6.02
CA PHE A 329 -9.79 -6.19 5.43
C PHE A 329 -9.25 -4.78 5.75
N PRO A 330 -10.05 -3.68 5.63
CA PRO A 330 -9.60 -2.35 6.02
C PRO A 330 -9.13 -2.26 7.47
N TYR A 331 -9.73 -3.02 8.40
CA TYR A 331 -9.34 -3.01 9.81
C TYR A 331 -7.96 -3.64 10.01
N TRP A 332 -7.68 -4.77 9.36
CA TRP A 332 -6.34 -5.38 9.33
C TRP A 332 -5.29 -4.40 8.80
N ALA A 333 -5.61 -3.74 7.69
CA ALA A 333 -4.74 -2.76 7.06
C ALA A 333 -4.52 -1.51 7.94
N ILE A 334 -5.56 -0.94 8.57
CA ILE A 334 -5.45 0.20 9.49
C ILE A 334 -4.53 -0.16 10.66
N MET A 335 -4.72 -1.33 11.28
CA MET A 335 -3.88 -1.78 12.39
C MET A 335 -2.43 -1.95 11.95
N HIS A 336 -2.20 -2.59 10.80
CA HIS A 336 -0.87 -2.77 10.23
C HIS A 336 -0.16 -1.44 9.94
N ILE A 337 -0.82 -0.55 9.19
CA ILE A 337 -0.27 0.77 8.83
C ILE A 337 0.02 1.58 10.09
N SER A 338 -0.92 1.62 11.03
CA SER A 338 -0.77 2.37 12.28
C SER A 338 0.48 1.89 13.03
N MET A 339 0.61 0.58 13.22
CA MET A 339 1.80 0.01 13.86
C MET A 339 3.07 0.32 13.08
N SER A 340 3.09 0.32 11.75
CA SER A 340 4.29 0.57 10.93
C SER A 340 5.02 1.87 11.29
N PHE A 341 4.28 2.90 11.74
CA PHE A 341 4.82 4.19 12.14
C PHE A 341 5.69 4.15 13.41
N TRP A 342 5.73 3.05 14.17
CA TRP A 342 6.61 2.90 15.35
C TRP A 342 8.08 3.18 15.05
N ARG A 343 8.49 2.99 13.78
CA ARG A 343 9.86 3.18 13.28
C ARG A 343 10.23 4.63 12.97
N THR A 344 9.26 5.54 12.95
CA THR A 344 9.53 6.96 12.67
C THR A 344 10.40 7.55 13.78
N LYS A 345 11.53 8.16 13.40
CA LYS A 345 12.46 8.86 14.29
C LYS A 345 12.29 10.36 14.15
#